data_AF-C3YPW6-F1
#
_entry.id   AF-C3YPW6-F1
#
_cell.length_a   1.000
_cell.length_b   1.000
_cell.length_c   1.000
_cell.angle_alpha   90.00
_cell.angle_beta   90.00
_cell.angle_gamma   90.00
#
_symmetry.space_group_name_H-M   'P 1'
#
loop_
_entity.id
_entity.type
_entity.pdbx_description
1 polymer ?
#
loop_
_entity_poly.entity_id
_entity_poly.type
_entity_poly.pdbx_seq_one_letter_code
_entity_poly.pdbx_strand_id
1 'polypeptide(L)'
;MTVASTASQTRKLGSPQRPSKSNRKRSNRSRLYNNKRTRWIKQRDDSPPYGVGLCTQNFSVRLKHYTTFHFERQVKERQSAGLTYVELAAHRRVEDMHLSAAAARINACPNAGGNSVYSEVLSCELLYRLFGAQLLKTEMEVTYFPQGGALTDYTCQLFGVQVGVSVTRAMKFRGEFDREDAEKLLMKKLTGVINATQNTMESWDKQILHVWTPSKHVAQVVMATYHTLPTHIKANTVVLLTVVQGNISREVFQNR
;
A
#
# COMPACT_ATOMS: atom_id res chain seq x y z
N MET A 1 69.13 2.62 -9.15
CA MET A 1 70.33 1.78 -8.89
C MET A 1 70.07 1.00 -7.62
N THR A 2 70.13 -0.32 -7.49
CA THR A 2 70.38 -1.45 -8.37
C THR A 2 69.82 -2.68 -7.63
N VAL A 3 69.41 -3.65 -8.42
CA VAL A 3 68.84 -4.98 -8.15
C VAL A 3 69.72 -5.96 -7.35
N ALA A 4 69.07 -7.08 -6.98
CA ALA A 4 69.59 -8.46 -6.91
C ALA A 4 69.95 -8.97 -5.49
N SER A 5 69.82 -10.24 -5.09
CA SER A 5 69.66 -11.54 -5.79
C SER A 5 69.28 -12.60 -4.70
N THR A 6 68.35 -13.56 -4.92
CA THR A 6 68.58 -14.99 -5.34
C THR A 6 69.69 -15.73 -4.55
N ALA A 7 69.64 -17.02 -4.17
CA ALA A 7 68.88 -18.23 -4.54
C ALA A 7 69.08 -19.28 -3.40
N SER A 8 68.11 -20.15 -3.10
CA SER A 8 67.98 -21.57 -3.51
C SER A 8 69.12 -22.53 -3.08
N GLN A 9 68.79 -23.63 -2.38
CA GLN A 9 69.03 -25.00 -2.89
C GLN A 9 68.72 -26.16 -1.89
N THR A 10 67.94 -27.13 -2.41
CA THR A 10 68.04 -28.62 -2.32
C THR A 10 68.05 -29.36 -0.96
N ARG A 11 67.13 -30.29 -0.65
CA ARG A 11 66.75 -31.65 -1.17
C ARG A 11 67.47 -32.83 -0.48
N LYS A 12 66.70 -33.73 0.16
CA LYS A 12 66.72 -35.23 0.13
C LYS A 12 66.05 -35.78 1.42
N LEU A 13 64.81 -36.27 1.38
CA LEU A 13 64.35 -37.66 1.11
C LEU A 13 64.87 -38.73 2.09
N GLY A 14 63.98 -39.17 2.98
CA GLY A 14 64.08 -40.40 3.75
C GLY A 14 62.67 -40.89 4.12
N SER A 15 62.36 -42.14 3.77
CA SER A 15 61.15 -42.90 4.10
C SER A 15 61.56 -44.39 4.19
N PRO A 16 60.77 -45.34 4.73
CA PRO A 16 59.77 -45.30 5.81
C PRO A 16 59.95 -46.48 6.81
N GLN A 17 59.37 -46.41 8.02
CA GLN A 17 58.98 -47.62 8.78
C GLN A 17 57.64 -47.41 9.51
N ARG A 18 56.74 -48.39 9.34
CA ARG A 18 55.47 -48.65 10.05
C ARG A 18 55.67 -49.94 10.88
N PRO A 19 54.73 -50.37 11.74
CA PRO A 19 53.97 -49.64 12.76
C PRO A 19 53.98 -50.40 14.11
N SER A 20 53.60 -49.76 15.23
CA SER A 20 53.08 -50.50 16.39
C SER A 20 51.89 -49.76 17.02
N LYS A 21 50.84 -50.54 17.32
CA LYS A 21 49.53 -50.11 17.77
C LYS A 21 49.55 -49.84 19.27
N SER A 22 48.98 -48.73 19.74
CA SER A 22 48.18 -48.75 20.96
C SER A 22 47.18 -47.58 21.02
N ASN A 23 46.00 -47.93 21.53
CA ASN A 23 44.79 -47.12 21.67
C ASN A 23 44.98 -45.90 22.59
N ARG A 24 44.39 -44.76 22.22
CA ARG A 24 43.33 -44.09 23.02
C ARG A 24 42.85 -42.76 22.39
N LYS A 25 41.53 -42.69 22.24
CA LYS A 25 40.66 -41.49 22.29
C LYS A 25 40.96 -40.37 21.28
N ARG A 26 40.49 -40.55 20.04
CA ARG A 26 40.19 -39.43 19.13
C ARG A 26 38.87 -38.77 19.57
N SER A 27 38.98 -37.52 20.02
CA SER A 27 37.85 -36.61 20.15
C SER A 27 37.37 -36.22 18.75
N ASN A 28 36.09 -36.46 18.47
CA ASN A 28 35.40 -35.96 17.29
C ASN A 28 35.24 -34.43 17.40
N ARG A 29 36.24 -33.68 16.97
CA ARG A 29 36.15 -32.23 16.72
C ARG A 29 36.63 -31.95 15.29
N SER A 30 35.74 -32.16 14.32
CA SER A 30 35.76 -31.56 12.96
C SER A 30 34.80 -32.31 12.03
N ARG A 31 33.49 -32.19 12.28
CA ARG A 31 32.42 -32.50 11.32
C ARG A 31 31.09 -31.92 11.79
N LEU A 32 31.09 -30.61 11.97
CA LEU A 32 29.88 -29.79 12.10
C LEU A 32 30.04 -28.61 11.13
N TYR A 33 30.11 -28.94 9.85
CA TYR A 33 29.89 -27.99 8.78
C TYR A 33 28.94 -28.66 7.78
N ASN A 34 27.89 -27.93 7.42
CA ASN A 34 26.83 -28.28 6.48
C ASN A 34 25.83 -29.35 6.91
N ASN A 35 24.93 -28.98 7.83
CA ASN A 35 23.52 -29.35 7.66
C ASN A 35 22.56 -28.44 8.44
N LYS A 36 22.24 -27.26 7.87
CA LYS A 36 21.03 -26.51 8.26
C LYS A 36 20.33 -26.03 6.99
N ARG A 37 19.47 -26.92 6.50
CA ARG A 37 18.23 -26.68 5.73
C ARG A 37 17.87 -25.20 5.57
N THR A 38 18.32 -24.55 4.50
CA THR A 38 17.60 -23.43 3.87
C THR A 38 16.66 -24.02 2.82
N ARG A 39 15.57 -24.60 3.32
CA ARG A 39 14.43 -25.00 2.49
C ARG A 39 13.65 -23.71 2.21
N TRP A 40 14.03 -22.99 1.16
CA TRP A 40 13.20 -21.93 0.60
C TRP A 40 11.88 -22.55 0.18
N ILE A 41 10.86 -22.44 1.03
CA ILE A 41 9.48 -22.64 0.62
C ILE A 41 9.22 -21.51 -0.36
N LYS A 42 9.28 -21.80 -1.67
CA LYS A 42 8.51 -21.05 -2.65
C LYS A 42 7.07 -21.14 -2.16
N GLN A 43 6.60 -20.13 -1.43
CA GLN A 43 5.17 -19.89 -1.29
C GLN A 43 4.67 -19.71 -2.72
N ARG A 44 4.03 -20.75 -3.25
CA ARG A 44 3.11 -20.56 -4.36
C ARG A 44 2.07 -19.58 -3.82
N ASP A 45 1.98 -18.44 -4.47
CA ASP A 45 0.89 -17.50 -4.26
C ASP A 45 -0.38 -18.21 -4.76
N ASP A 46 -1.01 -19.00 -3.88
CA ASP A 46 -2.29 -19.69 -4.14
C ASP A 46 -3.47 -18.69 -4.12
N SER A 47 -3.20 -17.39 -4.32
CA SER A 47 -4.24 -16.39 -4.55
C SER A 47 -5.04 -16.79 -5.80
N PRO A 48 -6.39 -16.75 -5.77
CA PRO A 48 -7.19 -16.94 -6.96
C PRO A 48 -6.73 -15.98 -8.07
N PRO A 49 -6.80 -16.38 -9.36
CA PRO A 49 -6.35 -15.53 -10.45
C PRO A 49 -7.08 -14.18 -10.34
N TYR A 50 -6.31 -13.09 -10.32
CA TYR A 50 -6.87 -11.75 -10.40
C TYR A 50 -7.74 -11.68 -11.65
N GLY A 51 -9.02 -11.37 -11.48
CA GLY A 51 -9.88 -11.00 -12.60
C GLY A 51 -9.54 -9.56 -12.98
N VAL A 52 -9.47 -9.26 -14.29
CA VAL A 52 -9.59 -7.86 -14.73
C VAL A 52 -11.00 -7.44 -14.36
N GLY A 53 -11.14 -6.59 -13.34
CA GLY A 53 -12.45 -6.19 -12.82
C GLY A 53 -13.03 -4.98 -13.53
N LEU A 54 -12.19 -4.19 -14.20
CA LEU A 54 -12.60 -3.05 -15.03
C LEU A 54 -11.49 -2.75 -16.04
N CYS A 55 -11.85 -2.50 -17.29
CA CYS A 55 -10.94 -1.99 -18.31
C CYS A 55 -11.61 -0.82 -19.02
N THR A 56 -11.00 0.35 -18.99
CA THR A 56 -11.51 1.57 -19.64
C THR A 56 -10.44 2.21 -20.50
N GLN A 57 -10.81 3.24 -21.26
CA GLN A 57 -9.85 4.04 -22.03
C GLN A 57 -8.78 4.77 -21.19
N ASN A 58 -9.05 5.02 -19.90
CA ASN A 58 -8.16 5.77 -19.01
C ASN A 58 -7.23 4.83 -18.24
N PHE A 59 -7.78 3.74 -17.70
CA PHE A 59 -7.07 2.78 -16.87
C PHE A 59 -7.81 1.43 -16.81
N SER A 60 -7.08 0.41 -16.38
CA SER A 60 -7.60 -0.90 -15.99
C SER A 60 -7.41 -1.13 -14.49
N VAL A 61 -8.34 -1.86 -13.89
CA VAL A 61 -8.30 -2.24 -12.48
C VAL A 61 -8.31 -3.76 -12.38
N ARG A 62 -7.33 -4.29 -11.66
CA ARG A 62 -7.30 -5.70 -11.25
C ARG A 62 -7.76 -5.82 -9.81
N LEU A 63 -8.63 -6.79 -9.59
CA LEU A 63 -9.17 -7.10 -8.27
C LEU A 63 -9.30 -8.62 -8.12
N LYS A 64 -9.27 -9.09 -6.87
CA LYS A 64 -9.49 -10.51 -6.60
C LYS A 64 -10.96 -10.85 -6.83
N HIS A 65 -11.25 -12.12 -7.07
CA HIS A 65 -12.63 -12.58 -7.17
C HIS A 65 -13.41 -12.14 -5.91
N TYR A 66 -14.65 -11.67 -6.09
CA TYR A 66 -15.56 -11.16 -5.04
C TYR A 66 -15.15 -9.84 -4.39
N THR A 67 -14.04 -9.19 -4.76
CA THR A 67 -13.63 -7.92 -4.15
C THR A 67 -14.72 -6.84 -4.28
N THR A 68 -15.42 -6.75 -5.40
CA THR A 68 -16.55 -5.81 -5.59
C THR A 68 -17.68 -6.08 -4.61
N PHE A 69 -18.10 -7.33 -4.48
CA PHE A 69 -19.15 -7.74 -3.54
C PHE A 69 -18.75 -7.51 -2.08
N HIS A 70 -17.51 -7.84 -1.71
CA HIS A 70 -17.00 -7.58 -0.36
C HIS A 70 -16.94 -6.09 -0.04
N PHE A 71 -16.49 -5.28 -0.98
CA PHE A 71 -16.47 -3.82 -0.82
C PHE A 71 -17.88 -3.25 -0.67
N GLU A 72 -18.82 -3.66 -1.52
CA GLU A 72 -20.22 -3.27 -1.41
C GLU A 72 -20.80 -3.61 -0.04
N ARG A 73 -20.57 -4.84 0.43
CA ARG A 73 -21.02 -5.27 1.76
C ARG A 73 -20.41 -4.42 2.87
N GLN A 74 -19.10 -4.16 2.82
CA GLN A 74 -18.40 -3.31 3.79
C GLN A 74 -18.95 -1.88 3.83
N VAL A 75 -19.29 -1.32 2.67
CA VAL A 75 -19.86 0.03 2.59
C VAL A 75 -21.30 0.06 3.13
N LYS A 76 -22.13 -0.94 2.82
CA LYS A 76 -23.53 -1.02 3.29
C LYS A 76 -23.65 -1.30 4.80
N GLU A 77 -22.74 -2.07 5.37
CA GLU A 77 -22.81 -2.44 6.78
C GLU A 77 -22.28 -1.33 7.67
N ARG A 78 -23.17 -0.51 8.25
CA ARG A 78 -22.82 0.72 8.98
C ARG A 78 -21.70 0.56 10.02
N GLN A 79 -21.69 -0.51 10.80
CA GLN A 79 -20.77 -0.66 11.93
C GLN A 79 -19.45 -1.38 11.62
N SER A 80 -19.29 -1.97 10.43
CA SER A 80 -18.09 -2.77 10.16
C SER A 80 -16.95 -1.95 9.57
N ALA A 81 -15.76 -2.05 10.13
CA ALA A 81 -14.56 -1.59 9.45
C ALA A 81 -14.17 -2.57 8.33
N GLY A 82 -13.51 -2.07 7.29
CA GLY A 82 -13.12 -2.88 6.14
C GLY A 82 -11.77 -2.50 5.59
N LEU A 83 -11.13 -3.45 4.89
CA LEU A 83 -10.02 -3.15 4.00
C LEU A 83 -10.27 -3.85 2.67
N THR A 84 -10.13 -3.10 1.59
CA THR A 84 -10.26 -3.57 0.21
C THR A 84 -9.02 -3.19 -0.57
N TYR A 85 -8.44 -4.14 -1.31
CA TYR A 85 -7.23 -3.94 -2.10
C TYR A 85 -7.54 -4.03 -3.59
N VAL A 86 -7.02 -3.08 -4.38
CA VAL A 86 -7.11 -3.08 -5.85
C VAL A 86 -5.80 -2.63 -6.48
N GLU A 87 -5.56 -3.02 -7.74
CA GLU A 87 -4.42 -2.56 -8.52
C GLU A 87 -4.90 -1.78 -9.74
N LEU A 88 -4.40 -0.56 -9.91
CA LEU A 88 -4.72 0.32 -11.03
C LEU A 88 -3.52 0.42 -11.96
N ALA A 89 -3.74 0.13 -13.24
CA ALA A 89 -2.79 0.38 -14.31
C ALA A 89 -3.37 1.43 -15.27
N ALA A 90 -2.78 2.62 -15.26
CA ALA A 90 -3.23 3.70 -16.14
C ALA A 90 -2.67 3.55 -17.55
N HIS A 91 -3.48 3.94 -18.53
CA HIS A 91 -3.15 3.95 -19.95
C HIS A 91 -2.88 5.37 -20.47
N ARG A 92 -3.30 6.40 -19.71
CA ARG A 92 -3.16 7.82 -20.04
C ARG A 92 -2.66 8.60 -18.82
N ARG A 93 -2.07 9.79 -19.05
CA ARG A 93 -1.82 10.77 -18.00
C ARG A 93 -3.14 11.38 -17.54
N VAL A 94 -3.21 11.91 -16.32
CA VAL A 94 -4.45 12.47 -15.75
C VAL A 94 -5.02 13.57 -16.63
N GLU A 95 -4.16 14.43 -17.16
CA GLU A 95 -4.51 15.54 -18.06
C GLU A 95 -5.17 15.09 -19.37
N ASP A 96 -4.82 13.88 -19.85
CA ASP A 96 -5.28 13.32 -21.12
C ASP A 96 -6.45 12.33 -20.91
N MET A 97 -6.93 12.18 -19.66
CA MET A 97 -8.05 11.29 -19.34
C MET A 97 -9.39 11.94 -19.68
N HIS A 98 -10.29 11.14 -20.25
CA HIS A 98 -11.70 11.51 -20.34
C HIS A 98 -12.36 11.26 -18.98
N LEU A 99 -12.33 12.28 -18.12
CA LEU A 99 -12.88 12.23 -16.77
C LEU A 99 -14.42 12.20 -16.77
N SER A 100 -15.00 11.54 -15.77
CA SER A 100 -16.42 11.69 -15.46
C SER A 100 -16.74 13.13 -15.06
N ALA A 101 -18.01 13.54 -15.16
CA ALA A 101 -18.46 14.85 -14.70
C ALA A 101 -18.12 15.10 -13.23
N ALA A 102 -18.17 14.05 -12.40
CA ALA A 102 -17.78 14.09 -10.99
C ALA A 102 -16.28 14.40 -10.81
N ALA A 103 -15.40 13.65 -11.46
CA ALA A 103 -13.96 13.85 -11.36
C ALA A 103 -13.52 15.19 -11.99
N ALA A 104 -14.16 15.60 -13.10
CA ALA A 104 -13.92 16.90 -13.73
C ALA A 104 -14.33 18.07 -12.81
N ARG A 105 -15.43 17.93 -12.05
CA ARG A 105 -15.86 18.93 -11.07
C ARG A 105 -14.84 19.07 -9.93
N ILE A 106 -14.34 17.96 -9.37
CA ILE A 106 -13.26 18.01 -8.37
C ILE A 106 -12.02 18.71 -8.93
N ASN A 107 -11.65 18.42 -10.18
CA ASN A 107 -10.50 19.05 -10.83
C ASN A 107 -10.66 20.57 -11.04
N ALA A 108 -11.89 21.04 -11.22
CA ALA A 108 -12.21 22.45 -11.47
C ALA A 108 -12.46 23.27 -10.19
N CYS A 109 -12.83 22.62 -9.08
CA CYS A 109 -13.09 23.30 -7.82
C CYS A 109 -11.79 23.64 -7.09
N PRO A 110 -11.70 24.82 -6.42
CA PRO A 110 -10.61 25.10 -5.50
C PRO A 110 -10.59 24.08 -4.37
N ASN A 111 -9.41 23.56 -4.03
CA ASN A 111 -9.23 22.78 -2.81
C ASN A 111 -8.96 23.71 -1.62
N ALA A 112 -9.17 23.23 -0.38
CA ALA A 112 -8.95 24.00 0.84
C ALA A 112 -7.45 24.28 1.14
N GLY A 113 -6.59 24.13 0.14
CA GLY A 113 -5.14 24.17 0.23
C GLY A 113 -4.54 22.77 0.18
N GLY A 114 -3.93 22.41 -0.95
CA GLY A 114 -3.17 21.17 -1.07
C GLY A 114 -2.65 20.91 -2.47
N ASN A 115 -1.58 20.10 -2.55
CA ASN A 115 -0.94 19.75 -3.81
C ASN A 115 -1.37 18.34 -4.29
N SER A 116 -2.57 17.89 -3.89
CA SER A 116 -3.05 16.50 -3.99
C SER A 116 -4.22 16.31 -4.98
N VAL A 117 -4.58 17.34 -5.75
CA VAL A 117 -5.77 17.36 -6.64
C VAL A 117 -5.88 16.10 -7.49
N TYR A 118 -4.80 15.66 -8.14
CA TYR A 118 -4.83 14.46 -8.99
C TYR A 118 -5.14 13.17 -8.23
N SER A 119 -4.73 13.06 -6.98
CA SER A 119 -5.06 11.89 -6.15
C SER A 119 -6.55 11.85 -5.79
N GLU A 120 -7.19 13.00 -5.63
CA GLU A 120 -8.62 13.14 -5.35
C GLU A 120 -9.46 12.91 -6.61
N VAL A 121 -9.05 13.52 -7.73
CA VAL A 121 -9.66 13.32 -9.06
C VAL A 121 -9.66 11.85 -9.45
N LEU A 122 -8.50 11.18 -9.36
CA LEU A 122 -8.39 9.75 -9.67
C LEU A 122 -9.15 8.88 -8.66
N SER A 123 -9.23 9.31 -7.40
CA SER A 123 -10.00 8.60 -6.37
C SER A 123 -11.49 8.59 -6.74
N CYS A 124 -12.02 9.76 -7.08
CA CYS A 124 -13.41 9.90 -7.51
C CYS A 124 -13.68 9.15 -8.81
N GLU A 125 -12.78 9.26 -9.80
CA GLU A 125 -12.91 8.56 -11.08
C GLU A 125 -12.89 7.03 -10.92
N LEU A 126 -12.02 6.51 -10.05
CA LEU A 126 -11.97 5.09 -9.73
C LEU A 126 -13.27 4.62 -9.09
N LEU A 127 -13.78 5.32 -8.06
CA LEU A 127 -15.03 4.95 -7.40
C LEU A 127 -16.24 5.06 -8.35
N TYR A 128 -16.29 6.08 -9.20
CA TYR A 128 -17.33 6.24 -10.22
C TYR A 128 -17.31 5.06 -11.20
N ARG A 129 -16.16 4.76 -11.81
CA ARG A 129 -16.09 3.72 -12.85
C ARG A 129 -16.23 2.31 -12.33
N LEU A 130 -15.69 2.04 -11.14
CA LEU A 130 -15.66 0.69 -10.58
C LEU A 130 -16.93 0.36 -9.79
N PHE A 131 -17.53 1.34 -9.13
CA PHE A 131 -18.62 1.13 -8.18
C PHE A 131 -19.83 2.04 -8.39
N GLY A 132 -19.82 2.91 -9.39
CA GLY A 132 -20.96 3.80 -9.70
C GLY A 132 -21.16 4.92 -8.68
N ALA A 133 -20.09 5.35 -7.98
CA ALA A 133 -20.19 6.45 -7.02
C ALA A 133 -20.68 7.75 -7.67
N GLN A 134 -21.60 8.46 -7.03
CA GLN A 134 -22.11 9.76 -7.51
C GLN A 134 -21.66 10.86 -6.57
N LEU A 135 -20.87 11.82 -7.06
CA LEU A 135 -20.39 12.95 -6.26
C LEU A 135 -21.56 13.79 -5.74
N LEU A 136 -21.53 14.11 -4.44
CA LEU A 136 -22.49 15.00 -3.80
C LEU A 136 -21.86 16.36 -3.54
N LYS A 137 -20.85 16.42 -2.67
CA LYS A 137 -20.14 17.65 -2.27
C LYS A 137 -18.64 17.49 -2.40
N THR A 138 -17.93 18.54 -2.82
CA THR A 138 -16.47 18.63 -2.75
C THR A 138 -16.03 19.13 -1.37
N GLU A 139 -14.72 19.08 -1.06
CA GLU A 139 -14.14 19.50 0.23
C GLU A 139 -14.70 20.84 0.74
N MET A 140 -14.72 21.86 -0.12
CA MET A 140 -15.15 23.22 0.21
C MET A 140 -16.66 23.40 0.40
N GLU A 141 -17.45 22.40 0.01
CA GLU A 141 -18.92 22.42 0.11
C GLU A 141 -19.43 21.71 1.37
N VAL A 142 -18.56 20.93 2.03
CA VAL A 142 -18.88 20.28 3.30
C VAL A 142 -18.74 21.30 4.44
N THR A 143 -19.79 21.42 5.24
CA THR A 143 -19.80 22.35 6.39
C THR A 143 -19.38 21.63 7.66
N TYR A 144 -18.45 22.23 8.40
CA TYR A 144 -17.95 21.72 9.68
C TYR A 144 -18.13 22.73 10.81
N PHE A 145 -18.44 22.23 12.00
CA PHE A 145 -18.48 23.01 13.24
C PHE A 145 -17.96 22.17 14.43
N PRO A 146 -17.01 22.67 15.23
CA PRO A 146 -16.28 23.93 15.07
C PRO A 146 -15.34 23.91 13.85
N GLN A 147 -14.97 25.11 13.37
CA GLN A 147 -14.06 25.26 12.23
C GLN A 147 -12.61 24.91 12.63
N GLY A 148 -11.78 24.52 11.64
CA GLY A 148 -10.35 24.24 11.81
C GLY A 148 -9.98 22.78 12.12
N GLY A 149 -10.95 21.87 12.02
CA GLY A 149 -10.74 20.43 12.19
C GLY A 149 -10.26 19.70 10.93
N ALA A 150 -10.22 18.36 11.02
CA ALA A 150 -9.96 17.51 9.87
C ALA A 150 -11.11 17.59 8.86
N LEU A 151 -10.76 17.72 7.58
CA LEU A 151 -11.70 17.80 6.47
C LEU A 151 -11.68 16.52 5.65
N THR A 152 -12.78 16.26 4.97
CA THR A 152 -12.99 15.15 4.03
C THR A 152 -12.87 15.71 2.62
N ASP A 153 -12.13 15.04 1.74
CA ASP A 153 -11.83 15.55 0.40
C ASP A 153 -13.09 15.64 -0.49
N TYR A 154 -14.01 14.70 -0.37
CA TYR A 154 -15.33 14.79 -1.00
C TYR A 154 -16.34 13.81 -0.39
N THR A 155 -17.61 13.98 -0.73
CA THR A 155 -18.70 13.08 -0.33
C THR A 155 -19.39 12.53 -1.56
N CYS A 156 -19.85 11.29 -1.51
CA CYS A 156 -20.57 10.68 -2.62
C CYS A 156 -21.70 9.76 -2.14
N GLN A 157 -22.64 9.49 -3.04
CA GLN A 157 -23.59 8.40 -2.91
C GLN A 157 -22.95 7.14 -3.49
N LEU A 158 -22.90 6.07 -2.71
CA LEU A 158 -22.35 4.80 -3.15
C LEU A 158 -23.19 3.64 -2.61
N PHE A 159 -23.69 2.78 -3.50
CA PHE A 159 -24.58 1.67 -3.17
C PHE A 159 -25.82 2.04 -2.32
N GLY A 160 -26.36 3.26 -2.52
CA GLY A 160 -27.49 3.77 -1.74
C GLY A 160 -27.11 4.32 -0.36
N VAL A 161 -25.81 4.44 -0.07
CA VAL A 161 -25.29 4.97 1.21
C VAL A 161 -24.55 6.30 0.97
N GLN A 162 -24.74 7.29 1.84
CA GLN A 162 -23.98 8.54 1.77
C GLN A 162 -22.65 8.35 2.49
N VAL A 163 -21.54 8.55 1.77
CA VAL A 163 -20.19 8.27 2.26
C VAL A 163 -19.30 9.50 2.21
N GLY A 164 -18.54 9.74 3.28
CA GLY A 164 -17.40 10.65 3.26
C GLY A 164 -16.17 9.92 2.73
N VAL A 165 -15.42 10.55 1.83
CA VAL A 165 -14.20 9.98 1.25
C VAL A 165 -13.01 10.87 1.56
N SER A 166 -12.06 10.33 2.32
CA SER A 166 -10.75 10.93 2.53
C SER A 166 -9.68 10.26 1.69
N VAL A 167 -8.77 11.04 1.11
CA VAL A 167 -7.70 10.56 0.23
C VAL A 167 -6.35 10.79 0.89
N THR A 168 -5.48 9.80 0.76
CA THR A 168 -4.11 9.90 1.27
C THR A 168 -3.15 9.07 0.44
N ARG A 169 -1.87 9.37 0.59
CA ARG A 169 -0.77 8.72 -0.12
C ARG A 169 0.14 8.05 0.92
N ALA A 170 0.34 6.76 0.78
CA ALA A 170 1.30 6.00 1.58
C ALA A 170 2.65 6.04 0.87
N MET A 171 3.44 7.07 1.18
CA MET A 171 4.79 7.26 0.63
C MET A 171 5.68 7.90 1.68
N LYS A 172 6.98 7.65 1.56
CA LYS A 172 8.02 8.30 2.37
C LYS A 172 8.87 9.17 1.44
N PHE A 173 9.18 10.39 1.85
CA PHE A 173 10.01 11.30 1.06
C PHE A 173 11.46 10.79 0.94
N ARG A 174 11.97 10.12 2.00
CA ARG A 174 13.33 9.56 2.05
C ARG A 174 13.31 8.20 2.74
N GLY A 175 14.01 7.23 2.15
CA GLY A 175 14.13 5.87 2.69
C GLY A 175 12.95 4.98 2.34
N GLU A 176 12.97 3.76 2.88
CA GLU A 176 11.91 2.79 2.70
C GLU A 176 10.72 3.10 3.62
N PHE A 177 9.51 2.90 3.11
CA PHE A 177 8.28 3.04 3.87
C PHE A 177 8.08 1.78 4.71
N ASP A 178 8.13 1.93 6.02
CA ASP A 178 8.12 0.83 6.98
C ASP A 178 6.80 0.77 7.79
N ARG A 179 6.76 -0.16 8.75
CA ARG A 179 5.59 -0.38 9.61
C ARG A 179 5.31 0.83 10.51
N GLU A 180 6.33 1.53 10.99
CA GLU A 180 6.16 2.69 11.86
C GLU A 180 5.57 3.87 11.07
N ASP A 181 6.03 4.07 9.83
CA ASP A 181 5.44 5.05 8.92
C ASP A 181 3.96 4.75 8.64
N ALA A 182 3.64 3.47 8.37
CA ALA A 182 2.28 3.02 8.14
C ALA A 182 1.39 3.24 9.36
N GLU A 183 1.90 2.97 10.57
CA GLU A 183 1.17 3.14 11.82
C GLU A 183 0.87 4.61 12.07
N LYS A 184 1.89 5.48 11.95
CA LYS A 184 1.72 6.94 12.06
C LYS A 184 0.72 7.48 11.04
N LEU A 185 0.83 7.04 9.79
CA LEU A 185 -0.06 7.46 8.70
C LEU A 185 -1.51 7.06 8.99
N LEU A 186 -1.75 5.78 9.28
CA LEU A 186 -3.09 5.24 9.49
C LEU A 186 -3.71 5.81 10.77
N MET A 187 -2.97 5.88 11.88
CA MET A 187 -3.45 6.48 13.13
C MET A 187 -3.88 7.93 12.93
N LYS A 188 -3.03 8.73 12.25
CA LYS A 188 -3.36 10.13 11.95
C LYS A 188 -4.60 10.23 11.07
N LYS A 189 -4.65 9.47 9.96
CA LYS A 189 -5.72 9.61 8.96
C LYS A 189 -7.05 9.05 9.43
N LEU A 190 -7.07 7.89 10.09
CA LEU A 190 -8.30 7.31 10.64
C LEU A 190 -8.85 8.15 11.80
N THR A 191 -7.99 8.68 12.68
CA THR A 191 -8.44 9.63 13.72
C THR A 191 -9.01 10.90 13.10
N GLY A 192 -8.37 11.43 12.04
CA GLY A 192 -8.89 12.57 11.29
C GLY A 192 -10.27 12.30 10.69
N VAL A 193 -10.50 11.12 10.10
CA VAL A 193 -11.79 10.71 9.55
C VAL A 193 -12.89 10.64 10.63
N ILE A 194 -12.57 10.10 11.81
CA ILE A 194 -13.49 10.08 12.96
C ILE A 194 -13.84 11.51 13.38
N ASN A 195 -12.84 12.38 13.52
CA ASN A 195 -13.06 13.78 13.90
C ASN A 195 -13.87 14.54 12.84
N ALA A 196 -13.61 14.30 11.55
CA ALA A 196 -14.38 14.89 10.45
C ALA A 196 -15.86 14.45 10.52
N THR A 197 -16.11 13.19 10.85
CA THR A 197 -17.47 12.66 11.04
C THR A 197 -18.19 13.27 12.25
N GLN A 198 -17.45 13.62 13.31
CA GLN A 198 -18.03 14.25 14.50
C GLN A 198 -18.34 15.75 14.29
N ASN A 199 -17.53 16.43 13.48
CA ASN A 199 -17.63 17.87 13.29
C ASN A 199 -18.43 18.27 12.04
N THR A 200 -18.75 17.33 11.15
CA THR A 200 -19.53 17.64 9.95
C THR A 200 -20.98 17.95 10.32
N MET A 201 -21.59 18.88 9.59
CA MET A 201 -23.03 19.15 9.65
C MET A 201 -23.83 18.22 8.72
N GLU A 202 -23.14 17.36 7.98
CA GLU A 202 -23.71 16.38 7.07
C GLU A 202 -24.02 15.04 7.77
N SER A 203 -24.93 14.25 7.20
CA SER A 203 -25.32 12.95 7.77
C SER A 203 -24.75 11.78 6.98
N TRP A 204 -23.44 11.53 7.13
CA TRP A 204 -22.80 10.38 6.48
C TRP A 204 -22.99 9.09 7.28
N ASP A 205 -23.37 8.03 6.57
CA ASP A 205 -23.53 6.70 7.16
C ASP A 205 -22.19 5.95 7.30
N LYS A 206 -21.24 6.28 6.43
CA LYS A 206 -20.00 5.54 6.25
C LYS A 206 -18.83 6.43 5.85
N GLN A 207 -17.62 5.98 6.14
CA GLN A 207 -16.39 6.63 5.72
C GLN A 207 -15.55 5.70 4.84
N ILE A 208 -14.89 6.26 3.84
CA ILE A 208 -13.87 5.60 3.04
C ILE A 208 -12.56 6.37 3.18
N LEU A 209 -11.50 5.67 3.61
CA LEU A 209 -10.14 6.19 3.50
C LEU A 209 -9.48 5.54 2.28
N HIS A 210 -9.36 6.29 1.18
CA HIS A 210 -8.66 5.84 -0.01
C HIS A 210 -7.16 6.12 0.12
N VAL A 211 -6.36 5.05 0.19
CA VAL A 211 -4.91 5.10 0.33
C VAL A 211 -4.25 4.68 -0.99
N TRP A 212 -3.58 5.62 -1.65
CA TRP A 212 -2.72 5.35 -2.79
C TRP A 212 -1.37 4.81 -2.34
N THR A 213 -0.88 3.76 -3.00
CA THR A 213 0.43 3.15 -2.73
C THR A 213 1.26 3.04 -4.00
N PRO A 214 2.57 3.34 -3.96
CA PRO A 214 3.44 3.31 -5.14
C PRO A 214 3.87 1.89 -5.53
N SER A 215 3.72 0.92 -4.63
CA SER A 215 4.13 -0.45 -4.87
C SER A 215 3.32 -1.44 -4.02
N LYS A 216 3.31 -2.71 -4.47
CA LYS A 216 2.69 -3.80 -3.72
C LYS A 216 3.34 -4.01 -2.36
N HIS A 217 4.65 -3.76 -2.23
CA HIS A 217 5.36 -3.84 -0.97
C HIS A 217 4.80 -2.85 0.05
N VAL A 218 4.66 -1.58 -0.33
CA VAL A 218 4.06 -0.55 0.54
C VAL A 218 2.62 -0.92 0.90
N ALA A 219 1.83 -1.41 -0.06
CA ALA A 219 0.48 -1.87 0.22
C ALA A 219 0.45 -3.01 1.24
N GLN A 220 1.34 -4.00 1.14
CA GLN A 220 1.43 -5.09 2.12
C GLN A 220 1.78 -4.58 3.51
N VAL A 221 2.70 -3.61 3.63
CA VAL A 221 3.05 -2.97 4.90
C VAL A 221 1.84 -2.25 5.51
N VAL A 222 1.10 -1.47 4.71
CA VAL A 222 -0.12 -0.79 5.15
C VAL A 222 -1.19 -1.79 5.59
N MET A 223 -1.42 -2.86 4.82
CA MET A 223 -2.38 -3.92 5.16
C MET A 223 -2.03 -4.63 6.47
N ALA A 224 -0.78 -5.07 6.62
CA ALA A 224 -0.31 -5.75 7.82
C ALA A 224 -0.45 -4.85 9.05
N THR A 225 -0.10 -3.57 8.91
CA THR A 225 -0.24 -2.58 9.99
C THR A 225 -1.70 -2.33 10.34
N TYR A 226 -2.58 -2.17 9.35
CA TYR A 226 -4.02 -2.00 9.56
C TYR A 226 -4.60 -3.12 10.42
N HIS A 227 -4.22 -4.38 10.17
CA HIS A 227 -4.71 -5.50 10.97
C HIS A 227 -4.31 -5.41 12.45
N THR A 228 -3.18 -4.77 12.78
CA THR A 228 -2.72 -4.56 14.16
C THR A 228 -3.37 -3.37 14.87
N LEU A 229 -4.06 -2.47 14.15
CA LEU A 229 -4.68 -1.29 14.76
C LEU A 229 -5.89 -1.65 15.64
N PRO A 230 -6.13 -0.89 16.73
CA PRO A 230 -7.32 -1.05 17.56
C PRO A 230 -8.62 -0.87 16.78
N THR A 231 -9.68 -1.58 17.18
CA THR A 231 -11.00 -1.53 16.52
C THR A 231 -11.64 -0.13 16.59
N HIS A 232 -11.45 0.59 17.70
CA HIS A 232 -11.99 1.95 17.86
C HIS A 232 -11.37 2.98 16.89
N ILE A 233 -10.13 2.75 16.43
CA ILE A 233 -9.49 3.60 15.41
C ILE A 233 -10.05 3.30 14.02
N LYS A 234 -10.39 2.04 13.74
CA LYS A 234 -10.98 1.63 12.46
C LYS A 234 -12.44 2.10 12.33
N ALA A 235 -13.17 2.10 13.45
CA ALA A 235 -14.55 2.58 13.57
C ALA A 235 -15.44 2.05 12.43
N ASN A 236 -16.22 2.92 11.78
CA ASN A 236 -17.05 2.61 10.61
C ASN A 236 -16.33 2.91 9.28
N THR A 237 -15.00 2.88 9.23
CA THR A 237 -14.22 3.27 8.04
C THR A 237 -13.84 2.05 7.20
N VAL A 238 -14.04 2.16 5.88
CA VAL A 238 -13.51 1.22 4.89
C VAL A 238 -12.23 1.80 4.31
N VAL A 239 -11.11 1.09 4.45
CA VAL A 239 -9.85 1.46 3.82
C VAL A 239 -9.80 0.87 2.41
N LEU A 240 -9.88 1.72 1.39
CA LEU A 240 -9.64 1.33 0.00
C LEU A 240 -8.15 1.53 -0.29
N LEU A 241 -7.41 0.45 -0.49
CA LEU A 241 -5.99 0.47 -0.77
C LEU A 241 -5.73 0.20 -2.24
N THR A 242 -5.16 1.18 -2.94
CA THR A 242 -4.91 1.08 -4.37
C THR A 242 -3.42 1.15 -4.68
N VAL A 243 -2.89 0.13 -5.34
CA VAL A 243 -1.54 0.16 -5.91
C VAL A 243 -1.60 0.76 -7.31
N VAL A 244 -0.82 1.82 -7.53
CA VAL A 244 -0.72 2.47 -8.83
C VAL A 244 0.46 1.91 -9.61
N GLN A 245 0.22 1.53 -10.86
CA GLN A 245 1.23 1.02 -11.78
C GLN A 245 1.41 1.98 -12.96
N GLY A 246 2.66 2.05 -13.46
CA GLY A 246 3.01 2.87 -14.62
C GLY A 246 3.27 4.34 -14.29
N ASN A 247 3.29 5.16 -15.35
CA ASN A 247 3.79 6.54 -15.31
C ASN A 247 2.94 7.47 -14.43
N ILE A 248 1.65 7.17 -14.27
CA ILE A 248 0.73 7.96 -13.44
C ILE A 248 1.09 7.93 -11.94
N SER A 249 1.92 6.98 -11.51
CA SER A 249 2.42 6.92 -10.14
C SER A 249 3.06 8.27 -9.76
N ARG A 250 3.83 8.89 -10.66
CA ARG A 250 4.40 10.22 -10.39
C ARG A 250 3.33 11.29 -10.21
N GLU A 251 2.29 11.29 -11.03
CA GLU A 251 1.19 12.27 -10.96
C GLU A 251 0.38 12.12 -9.66
N VAL A 252 0.22 10.90 -9.15
CA VAL A 252 -0.44 10.66 -7.86
C VAL A 252 0.45 11.11 -6.69
N PHE A 253 1.76 10.81 -6.73
CA PHE A 253 2.67 11.01 -5.60
C PHE A 253 3.45 12.34 -5.61
N GLN A 254 3.35 13.14 -6.67
CA GLN A 254 3.94 14.47 -6.72
C GLN A 254 2.98 15.51 -6.14
N ASN A 255 3.57 16.53 -5.52
CA ASN A 255 2.87 17.73 -5.11
C ASN A 255 2.89 18.69 -6.30
N ARG A 256 1.74 19.01 -6.91
CA ARG A 256 1.60 20.20 -7.75
C ARG A 256 1.25 21.40 -6.90
#